data_AF-A0A420CWF8-F1
#
_entry.id   AF-A0A420CWF8-F1
#
_cell.length_a   1.000
_cell.length_b   1.000
_cell.length_c   1.000
_cell.angle_alpha   90.00
_cell.angle_beta   90.00
_cell.angle_gamma   90.00
#
_symmetry.space_group_name_H-M   'P 1'
#
loop_
_entity.id
_entity.type
_entity.pdbx_description
1 polymer ?
#
loop_
_entity_poly.entity_id
_entity_poly.type
_entity_poly.pdbx_seq_one_letter_code
_entity_poly.pdbx_strand_id
1 'polypeptide(L)'
;MYKKLIISALFIAAFQLSKAQNEFITIWKTQNSQLIKFPGRGTNFKVYWEEVGYPQHNGTMSNVTSTTEFIINLGVPFNPVSSQASYRIKISDGTGSFDQVRFFDNTLTPTYNAPDRSKITQIAQWGNIKWKSFDNAFVYCDNMDVTATDAPDLSMATSMRQMFYLCMSLIGNPSFDTWNTSTITDMYYMFGDNYLFNQPLGNWDTSNVTDMSYMFDYTGFNQSLSKWNTAKVTTMRHMFHDSGNFNQDLQNWNTSNVTDMSEMFSGTAFNQNIGRWNLSSLTTATGMFLNSAMSCVNYDKTLFGWSQSSSTPSNINLSSASPLIYSHADAVTARNYLINSKGWIISGDAYNGLCNQTLSTSEKEISNKPAIYPNPAKDVIYLKNIQHPVSFIITDMSGRTVAKDNLEHEKIAIGLLTPGNYILQILTKDTIHSLPFIKQ
;
A
#
# COMPACT_ATOMS: atom_id res chain seq x y z
N MET A 1 30.77 52.51 -10.60
CA MET A 1 30.72 51.39 -11.56
C MET A 1 30.49 50.10 -10.77
N TYR A 2 29.26 49.60 -10.79
CA TYR A 2 28.70 48.32 -10.32
C TYR A 2 29.20 47.65 -9.00
N LYS A 3 28.45 47.91 -7.91
CA LYS A 3 28.25 46.94 -6.81
C LYS A 3 27.22 45.89 -7.30
N LYS A 4 27.61 44.61 -7.38
CA LYS A 4 26.68 43.50 -7.68
C LYS A 4 25.93 43.11 -6.40
N LEU A 5 24.61 43.33 -6.40
CA LEU A 5 23.68 42.70 -5.46
C LEU A 5 23.63 41.20 -5.76
N ILE A 6 23.85 40.37 -4.75
CA ILE A 6 23.47 38.95 -4.77
C ILE A 6 22.04 38.88 -4.27
N ILE A 7 21.10 38.57 -5.16
CA ILE A 7 19.70 38.28 -4.81
C ILE A 7 19.64 36.81 -4.41
N SER A 8 19.57 36.56 -3.10
CA SER A 8 19.24 35.24 -2.56
C SER A 8 17.73 35.03 -2.71
N ALA A 9 17.32 34.22 -3.69
CA ALA A 9 15.93 33.77 -3.81
C ALA A 9 15.61 32.79 -2.67
N LEU A 10 15.01 33.29 -1.59
CA LEU A 10 14.37 32.44 -0.59
C LEU A 10 13.11 31.84 -1.23
N PHE A 11 13.17 30.58 -1.62
CA PHE A 11 11.98 29.78 -1.93
C PHE A 11 11.21 29.58 -0.62
N ILE A 12 10.25 30.47 -0.34
CA ILE A 12 9.24 30.24 0.69
C ILE A 12 8.30 29.20 0.09
N ALA A 13 8.53 27.92 0.40
CA ALA A 13 7.50 26.90 0.27
C ALA A 13 6.37 27.30 1.24
N ALA A 14 5.36 27.98 0.72
CA ALA A 14 4.12 28.17 1.43
C ALA A 14 3.47 26.81 1.60
N PHE A 15 3.78 26.12 2.70
CA PHE A 15 2.90 25.11 3.25
C PHE A 15 1.59 25.85 3.59
N GLN A 16 0.65 25.83 2.66
CA GLN A 16 -0.76 26.00 2.99
C GLN A 16 -1.10 24.84 3.92
N LEU A 17 -0.97 25.07 5.23
CA LEU A 17 -1.80 24.38 6.21
C LEU A 17 -3.22 24.77 5.82
N SER A 18 -3.84 23.99 4.93
CA SER A 18 -5.27 24.05 4.69
C SER A 18 -5.91 23.80 6.06
N LYS A 19 -6.40 24.87 6.69
CA LYS A 19 -7.36 24.71 7.77
C LYS A 19 -8.45 23.81 7.20
N ALA A 20 -8.70 22.66 7.82
CA ALA A 20 -9.82 21.81 7.45
C ALA A 20 -11.06 22.70 7.36
N GLN A 21 -11.64 22.79 6.16
CA GLN A 21 -12.96 23.39 6.01
C GLN A 21 -13.94 22.48 6.75
N ASN A 22 -14.97 23.07 7.37
CA ASN A 22 -15.95 22.32 8.18
C ASN A 22 -16.81 21.35 7.36
N GLU A 23 -16.72 21.39 6.03
CA GLU A 23 -17.64 20.68 5.15
C GLU A 23 -17.09 19.31 4.75
N PHE A 24 -17.95 18.30 4.72
CA PHE A 24 -17.70 17.08 3.96
C PHE A 24 -17.89 17.38 2.48
N ILE A 25 -16.87 17.13 1.64
CA ILE A 25 -16.87 17.51 0.23
C ILE A 25 -16.70 16.29 -0.66
N THR A 26 -17.62 16.14 -1.61
CA THR A 26 -17.60 15.08 -2.62
C THR A 26 -17.80 15.63 -4.02
N ILE A 27 -17.28 14.93 -5.03
CA ILE A 27 -17.52 15.24 -6.44
C ILE A 27 -18.39 14.13 -7.05
N TRP A 28 -19.40 14.55 -7.80
CA TRP A 28 -20.37 13.67 -8.43
C TRP A 28 -20.47 13.94 -9.92
N LYS A 29 -20.54 12.88 -10.72
CA LYS A 29 -20.82 12.92 -12.15
C LYS A 29 -22.15 12.22 -12.41
N THR A 30 -23.17 13.01 -12.72
CA THR A 30 -24.54 12.50 -12.87
C THR A 30 -24.87 12.04 -14.29
N GLN A 31 -23.91 12.14 -15.21
CA GLN A 31 -24.08 11.94 -16.64
C GLN A 31 -25.19 12.87 -17.16
N ASN A 32 -26.37 12.36 -17.48
CA ASN A 32 -27.50 13.16 -17.97
C ASN A 32 -28.57 13.42 -16.90
N SER A 33 -28.42 12.88 -15.69
CA SER A 33 -29.40 13.06 -14.62
C SER A 33 -29.23 14.44 -13.97
N GLN A 34 -30.35 15.12 -13.76
CA GLN A 34 -30.41 16.39 -13.02
C GLN A 34 -30.57 16.17 -11.50
N LEU A 35 -30.60 14.91 -11.06
CA LEU A 35 -30.86 14.55 -9.67
C LEU A 35 -29.71 13.72 -9.11
N ILE A 36 -29.37 14.00 -7.85
CA ILE A 36 -28.58 13.10 -6.99
C ILE A 36 -29.46 12.66 -5.84
N LYS A 37 -29.63 11.35 -5.69
CA LYS A 37 -30.13 10.72 -4.47
C LYS A 37 -28.95 10.50 -3.54
N PHE A 38 -28.73 11.43 -2.63
CA PHE A 38 -27.59 11.41 -1.72
C PHE A 38 -27.96 10.60 -0.46
N PRO A 39 -27.26 9.51 -0.13
CA PRO A 39 -27.62 8.60 0.97
C PRO A 39 -27.09 9.10 2.32
N GLY A 40 -27.32 10.38 2.60
CA GLY A 40 -26.84 11.08 3.79
C GLY A 40 -27.93 11.22 4.84
N ARG A 41 -27.56 11.07 6.11
CA ARG A 41 -28.48 11.04 7.25
C ARG A 41 -28.08 12.04 8.30
N GLY A 42 -29.08 12.61 8.96
CA GLY A 42 -28.90 13.64 9.96
C GLY A 42 -30.16 14.46 10.15
N THR A 43 -30.05 15.48 10.98
CA THR A 43 -31.13 16.41 11.27
C THR A 43 -30.67 17.85 11.08
N ASN A 44 -31.49 18.69 10.46
CA ASN A 44 -31.25 20.11 10.24
C ASN A 44 -29.86 20.51 9.69
N PHE A 45 -29.25 19.63 8.88
CA PHE A 45 -27.96 19.89 8.26
C PHE A 45 -28.10 20.77 7.00
N LYS A 46 -26.97 21.26 6.50
CA LYS A 46 -26.91 22.14 5.33
C LYS A 46 -26.17 21.46 4.20
N VAL A 47 -26.73 21.56 2.99
CA VAL A 47 -26.13 21.07 1.76
C VAL A 47 -25.96 22.23 0.80
N TYR A 48 -24.75 22.41 0.29
CA TYR A 48 -24.44 23.31 -0.80
C TYR A 48 -23.94 22.49 -1.98
N TRP A 49 -24.31 22.87 -3.19
CA TRP A 49 -23.76 22.27 -4.40
C TRP A 49 -23.41 23.33 -5.43
N GLU A 50 -22.39 23.06 -6.23
CA GLU A 50 -21.98 23.89 -7.36
C GLU A 50 -21.52 23.00 -8.53
N GLU A 51 -21.80 23.42 -9.77
CA GLU A 51 -21.24 22.77 -10.94
C GLU A 51 -19.76 23.16 -11.12
N VAL A 52 -18.90 22.16 -11.27
CA VAL A 52 -17.45 22.37 -11.38
C VAL A 52 -17.14 23.09 -12.68
N GLY A 53 -16.49 24.26 -12.57
CA GLY A 53 -16.18 25.14 -13.70
C GLY A 53 -17.28 26.15 -14.03
N TYR A 54 -18.45 26.04 -13.42
CA TYR A 54 -19.60 26.94 -13.62
C TYR A 54 -20.17 27.38 -12.26
N PRO A 55 -19.44 28.17 -11.46
CA PRO A 55 -19.82 28.50 -10.08
C PRO A 55 -21.15 29.25 -9.96
N GLN A 56 -21.61 29.91 -11.03
CA GLN A 56 -22.94 30.53 -11.11
C GLN A 56 -24.09 29.51 -11.11
N HIS A 57 -23.81 28.25 -11.47
CA HIS A 57 -24.76 27.15 -11.40
C HIS A 57 -24.56 26.41 -10.08
N ASN A 58 -25.34 26.81 -9.08
CA ASN A 58 -25.23 26.33 -7.71
C ASN A 58 -26.60 26.32 -7.02
N GLY A 59 -26.66 25.68 -5.86
CA GLY A 59 -27.85 25.68 -5.01
C GLY A 59 -27.50 25.41 -3.56
N THR A 60 -28.43 25.78 -2.67
CA THR A 60 -28.32 25.54 -1.23
C THR A 60 -29.61 24.96 -0.69
N MET A 61 -29.50 23.91 0.12
CA MET A 61 -30.58 23.35 0.91
C MET A 61 -30.24 23.55 2.38
N SER A 62 -31.14 24.17 3.14
CA SER A 62 -31.00 24.38 4.58
C SER A 62 -32.02 23.53 5.34
N ASN A 63 -31.72 23.19 6.58
CA ASN A 63 -32.57 22.38 7.46
C ASN A 63 -32.93 21.01 6.85
N VAL A 64 -31.99 20.40 6.14
CA VAL A 64 -32.18 19.07 5.57
C VAL A 64 -32.22 18.06 6.72
N THR A 65 -33.24 17.22 6.73
CA THR A 65 -33.37 16.11 7.66
C THR A 65 -33.67 14.86 6.86
N SER A 66 -32.88 13.80 7.08
CA SER A 66 -33.08 12.52 6.41
C SER A 66 -32.64 11.36 7.30
N THR A 67 -33.39 10.27 7.22
CA THR A 67 -33.10 9.00 7.86
C THR A 67 -32.55 7.95 6.89
N THR A 68 -32.60 8.21 5.58
CA THR A 68 -32.16 7.29 4.52
C THR A 68 -31.34 8.02 3.45
N GLU A 69 -32.03 8.80 2.61
CA GLU A 69 -31.47 9.61 1.52
C GLU A 69 -32.23 10.93 1.36
N PHE A 70 -31.68 11.88 0.63
CA PHE A 70 -32.37 13.10 0.21
C PHE A 70 -32.03 13.43 -1.25
N ILE A 71 -32.89 14.20 -1.91
CA ILE A 71 -32.73 14.53 -3.33
C ILE A 71 -32.12 15.92 -3.48
N ILE A 72 -31.02 16.00 -4.21
CA ILE A 72 -30.44 17.26 -4.69
C ILE A 72 -30.90 17.46 -6.14
N ASN A 73 -31.64 18.53 -6.40
CA ASN A 73 -32.00 18.94 -7.75
C ASN A 73 -30.95 19.93 -8.28
N LEU A 74 -30.24 19.49 -9.32
CA LEU A 74 -29.14 20.21 -9.94
C LEU A 74 -29.61 21.11 -11.09
N GLY A 75 -30.85 20.98 -11.56
CA GLY A 75 -31.33 21.71 -12.74
C GLY A 75 -30.63 21.31 -14.04
N VAL A 76 -30.77 22.15 -15.07
CA VAL A 76 -30.13 21.94 -16.37
C VAL A 76 -28.65 22.34 -16.27
N PRO A 77 -27.69 21.44 -16.57
CA PRO A 77 -26.26 21.77 -16.50
C PRO A 77 -25.89 22.97 -17.37
N PHE A 78 -24.96 23.79 -16.90
CA PHE A 78 -24.39 24.90 -17.67
C PHE A 78 -23.22 24.44 -18.56
N ASN A 79 -22.62 23.28 -18.27
CA ASN A 79 -21.66 22.66 -19.16
C ASN A 79 -22.30 22.38 -20.55
N PRO A 80 -21.70 22.90 -21.65
CA PRO A 80 -22.18 22.67 -23.01
C PRO A 80 -22.30 21.19 -23.39
N VAL A 81 -21.51 20.32 -22.74
CA VAL A 81 -21.60 18.87 -22.85
C VAL A 81 -22.19 18.33 -21.55
N SER A 82 -23.52 18.28 -21.46
CA SER A 82 -24.27 17.91 -20.24
C SER A 82 -23.80 16.59 -19.61
N SER A 83 -23.47 15.59 -20.42
CA SER A 83 -22.98 14.28 -19.96
C SER A 83 -21.61 14.32 -19.25
N GLN A 84 -20.87 15.42 -19.40
CA GLN A 84 -19.58 15.68 -18.74
C GLN A 84 -19.71 16.62 -17.54
N ALA A 85 -20.92 17.09 -17.22
CA ALA A 85 -21.15 17.92 -16.04
C ALA A 85 -20.76 17.16 -14.76
N SER A 86 -20.11 17.87 -13.84
CA SER A 86 -19.75 17.35 -12.52
C SER A 86 -20.06 18.39 -11.46
N TYR A 87 -20.38 17.91 -10.27
CA TYR A 87 -20.93 18.73 -9.20
C TYR A 87 -20.15 18.50 -7.93
N ARG A 88 -19.76 19.58 -7.28
CA ARG A 88 -19.16 19.56 -5.95
C ARG A 88 -20.28 19.72 -4.93
N ILE A 89 -20.45 18.70 -4.10
CA ILE A 89 -21.41 18.70 -2.99
C ILE A 89 -20.64 18.95 -1.70
N LYS A 90 -21.07 19.95 -0.93
CA LYS A 90 -20.51 20.32 0.38
C LYS A 90 -21.59 20.18 1.44
N ILE A 91 -21.34 19.41 2.49
CA ILE A 91 -22.29 19.15 3.57
C ILE A 91 -21.69 19.62 4.89
N SER A 92 -22.46 20.33 5.70
CA SER A 92 -22.09 20.74 7.06
C SER A 92 -23.26 20.56 8.02
N ASP A 93 -22.99 20.54 9.31
CA ASP A 93 -23.99 20.32 10.37
C ASP A 93 -25.13 21.36 10.40
N GLY A 94 -24.95 22.54 9.81
CA GLY A 94 -25.99 23.57 9.78
C GLY A 94 -26.40 23.99 11.20
N THR A 95 -27.67 23.77 11.55
CA THR A 95 -28.19 24.00 12.92
C THR A 95 -28.44 22.69 13.69
N GLY A 96 -28.22 21.54 13.06
CA GLY A 96 -28.33 20.23 13.67
C GLY A 96 -27.03 19.44 13.49
N SER A 97 -27.11 18.27 12.87
CA SER A 97 -25.96 17.42 12.62
C SER A 97 -26.13 16.58 11.36
N PHE A 98 -25.04 16.42 10.61
CA PHE A 98 -24.90 15.41 9.58
C PHE A 98 -24.04 14.29 10.15
N ASP A 99 -24.55 13.06 10.17
CA ASP A 99 -23.96 12.03 11.04
C ASP A 99 -23.45 10.80 10.29
N GLN A 100 -23.99 10.53 9.09
CA GLN A 100 -23.74 9.28 8.37
C GLN A 100 -24.00 9.42 6.88
N VAL A 101 -23.18 8.76 6.08
CA VAL A 101 -23.49 8.33 4.71
C VAL A 101 -23.69 6.82 4.76
N ARG A 102 -24.74 6.29 4.11
CA ARG A 102 -25.01 4.84 4.10
C ARG A 102 -25.81 4.41 2.88
N PHE A 103 -25.13 3.75 1.93
CA PHE A 103 -25.73 3.27 0.68
C PHE A 103 -26.50 1.95 0.83
N PHE A 104 -26.31 1.24 1.95
CA PHE A 104 -26.96 -0.05 2.18
C PHE A 104 -27.38 -0.26 3.64
N ASP A 105 -28.65 -0.57 3.88
CA ASP A 105 -29.24 -0.67 5.22
C ASP A 105 -29.23 -2.08 5.84
N ASN A 106 -28.73 -3.10 5.14
CA ASN A 106 -28.77 -4.51 5.58
C ASN A 106 -30.18 -4.98 5.99
N THR A 107 -30.94 -5.44 5.00
CA THR A 107 -31.89 -6.54 5.19
C THR A 107 -31.37 -7.72 4.38
N LEU A 108 -31.39 -8.94 4.93
CA LEU A 108 -31.10 -10.16 4.19
C LEU A 108 -31.96 -10.14 2.90
N THR A 109 -31.29 -10.15 1.74
CA THR A 109 -31.77 -9.79 0.37
C THR A 109 -31.56 -8.32 -0.03
N PRO A 110 -30.87 -8.03 -1.15
CA PRO A 110 -30.64 -6.67 -1.62
C PRO A 110 -31.94 -6.06 -2.14
N THR A 111 -32.78 -5.54 -1.25
CA THR A 111 -33.99 -4.79 -1.62
C THR A 111 -33.69 -3.31 -1.86
N TYR A 112 -32.61 -2.79 -1.28
CA TYR A 112 -32.18 -1.41 -1.48
C TYR A 112 -30.88 -1.36 -2.29
N ASN A 113 -31.00 -1.05 -3.58
CA ASN A 113 -29.87 -0.66 -4.42
C ASN A 113 -29.87 0.87 -4.47
N ALA A 114 -28.89 1.53 -3.85
CA ALA A 114 -28.70 2.96 -3.99
C ALA A 114 -28.23 3.26 -5.43
N PRO A 115 -29.12 3.76 -6.32
CA PRO A 115 -28.86 3.78 -7.77
C PRO A 115 -27.75 4.76 -8.15
N ASP A 116 -27.44 5.71 -7.26
CA ASP A 116 -26.53 6.80 -7.51
C ASP A 116 -25.10 6.52 -6.99
N ARG A 117 -24.83 5.32 -6.44
CA ARG A 117 -23.50 4.91 -5.96
C ARG A 117 -22.37 5.08 -6.98
N SER A 118 -22.67 4.86 -8.25
CA SER A 118 -21.68 5.01 -9.34
C SER A 118 -21.51 6.47 -9.79
N LYS A 119 -22.36 7.38 -9.30
CA LYS A 119 -22.27 8.81 -9.63
C LYS A 119 -21.26 9.56 -8.75
N ILE A 120 -20.98 9.10 -7.53
CA ILE A 120 -19.89 9.68 -6.74
C ILE A 120 -18.56 9.24 -7.36
N THR A 121 -17.68 10.21 -7.63
CA THR A 121 -16.37 9.96 -8.23
C THR A 121 -15.23 10.30 -7.30
N GLN A 122 -15.48 11.12 -6.27
CA GLN A 122 -14.41 11.59 -5.39
C GLN A 122 -14.93 11.93 -3.99
N ILE A 123 -14.21 11.47 -2.96
CA ILE A 123 -14.21 12.12 -1.64
C ILE A 123 -13.02 13.08 -1.63
N ALA A 124 -13.32 14.37 -1.64
CA ALA A 124 -12.33 15.43 -1.73
C ALA A 124 -11.93 15.98 -0.36
N GLN A 125 -12.80 15.87 0.65
CA GLN A 125 -12.53 16.32 2.01
C GLN A 125 -13.48 15.64 2.99
N TRP A 126 -12.98 15.25 4.17
CA TRP A 126 -13.81 14.69 5.25
C TRP A 126 -14.51 15.76 6.08
N GLY A 127 -13.83 16.88 6.34
CA GLY A 127 -14.32 17.97 7.17
C GLY A 127 -14.31 17.62 8.67
N ASN A 128 -15.11 18.34 9.47
CA ASN A 128 -15.20 18.14 10.92
C ASN A 128 -16.48 17.38 11.33
N ILE A 129 -17.08 16.65 10.38
CA ILE A 129 -18.27 15.84 10.61
C ILE A 129 -17.96 14.78 11.66
N LYS A 130 -18.76 14.74 12.73
CA LYS A 130 -18.68 13.72 13.78
C LYS A 130 -19.43 12.47 13.36
N TRP A 131 -18.74 11.60 12.64
CA TRP A 131 -19.34 10.40 12.05
C TRP A 131 -19.83 9.44 13.14
N LYS A 132 -21.12 9.07 13.11
CA LYS A 132 -21.69 8.09 14.05
C LYS A 132 -21.39 6.65 13.65
N SER A 133 -21.23 6.37 12.36
CA SER A 133 -20.89 5.04 11.84
C SER A 133 -20.54 5.14 10.35
N PHE A 134 -19.57 4.33 9.93
CA PHE A 134 -19.21 4.15 8.52
C PHE A 134 -19.75 2.85 7.91
N ASP A 135 -20.70 2.20 8.58
CA ASP A 135 -21.34 0.98 8.10
C ASP A 135 -21.96 1.20 6.72
N ASN A 136 -21.44 0.50 5.72
CA ASN A 136 -21.91 0.55 4.33
C ASN A 136 -21.89 1.97 3.73
N ALA A 137 -20.96 2.83 4.16
CA ALA A 137 -20.98 4.25 3.80
C ALA A 137 -20.62 4.56 2.36
N PHE A 138 -19.80 3.74 1.70
CA PHE A 138 -19.44 3.90 0.28
C PHE A 138 -19.40 2.54 -0.44
N VAL A 139 -20.08 1.54 0.11
CA VAL A 139 -20.13 0.20 -0.46
C VAL A 139 -20.59 0.24 -1.92
N TYR A 140 -19.90 -0.50 -2.79
CA TYR A 140 -20.11 -0.53 -4.23
C TYR A 140 -19.97 0.84 -4.95
N CYS A 141 -19.30 1.84 -4.38
CA CYS A 141 -18.98 3.08 -5.10
C CYS A 141 -17.81 2.83 -6.06
N ASP A 142 -18.09 2.16 -7.17
CA ASP A 142 -17.14 1.60 -8.12
C ASP A 142 -16.28 2.63 -8.87
N ASN A 143 -16.78 3.85 -9.04
CA ASN A 143 -16.09 4.96 -9.72
C ASN A 143 -15.39 5.94 -8.76
N MET A 144 -15.45 5.70 -7.45
CA MET A 144 -15.06 6.66 -6.44
C MET A 144 -13.62 6.44 -5.97
N ASP A 145 -12.87 7.54 -5.87
CA ASP A 145 -11.56 7.59 -5.22
C ASP A 145 -11.56 8.56 -4.03
N VAL A 146 -10.67 8.34 -3.06
CA VAL A 146 -10.49 9.21 -1.89
C VAL A 146 -9.20 9.98 -2.03
N THR A 147 -9.34 11.23 -2.45
CA THR A 147 -8.22 12.18 -2.62
C THR A 147 -8.03 13.10 -1.40
N ALA A 148 -8.95 13.02 -0.44
CA ALA A 148 -8.96 13.83 0.76
C ALA A 148 -7.59 13.76 1.48
N THR A 149 -7.08 14.92 1.86
CA THR A 149 -5.79 15.05 2.57
C THR A 149 -5.97 15.22 4.08
N ASP A 150 -7.20 15.49 4.51
CA ASP A 150 -7.63 15.47 5.91
C ASP A 150 -8.09 14.07 6.33
N ALA A 151 -8.43 13.93 7.62
CA ALA A 151 -8.91 12.68 8.21
C ALA A 151 -10.36 12.86 8.72
N PRO A 152 -11.22 11.83 8.64
CA PRO A 152 -12.54 11.87 9.24
C PRO A 152 -12.46 11.92 10.78
N ASP A 153 -13.36 12.66 11.41
CA ASP A 153 -13.54 12.58 12.87
C ASP A 153 -14.35 11.33 13.23
N LEU A 154 -13.64 10.31 13.67
CA LEU A 154 -14.16 8.99 14.03
C LEU A 154 -14.51 8.85 15.51
N SER A 155 -14.40 9.93 16.30
CA SER A 155 -14.54 9.88 17.77
C SER A 155 -15.89 9.33 18.25
N MET A 156 -16.90 9.32 17.39
CA MET A 156 -18.25 8.81 17.65
C MET A 156 -18.56 7.49 16.94
N ALA A 157 -17.69 7.02 16.04
CA ALA A 157 -17.88 5.80 15.28
C ALA A 157 -17.23 4.61 16.02
N THR A 158 -17.90 3.46 16.00
CA THR A 158 -17.35 2.20 16.51
C THR A 158 -17.17 1.14 15.42
N SER A 159 -17.65 1.40 14.21
CA SER A 159 -17.63 0.44 13.11
C SER A 159 -17.37 1.12 11.77
N MET A 160 -16.53 0.45 10.96
CA MET A 160 -16.22 0.77 9.56
C MET A 160 -16.61 -0.38 8.62
N ARG A 161 -17.54 -1.22 9.08
CA ARG A 161 -18.02 -2.38 8.34
C ARG A 161 -18.38 -2.03 6.90
N GLN A 162 -17.74 -2.69 5.94
CA GLN A 162 -18.01 -2.56 4.50
C GLN A 162 -17.92 -1.12 3.97
N MET A 163 -17.21 -0.22 4.66
CA MET A 163 -17.14 1.20 4.30
C MET A 163 -16.76 1.41 2.84
N PHE A 164 -15.75 0.69 2.35
CA PHE A 164 -15.27 0.74 0.97
C PHE A 164 -15.32 -0.60 0.26
N TYR A 165 -16.20 -1.51 0.66
CA TYR A 165 -16.33 -2.80 -0.01
C TYR A 165 -16.73 -2.61 -1.47
N LEU A 166 -16.04 -3.28 -2.41
CA LEU A 166 -16.25 -3.19 -3.86
C LEU A 166 -16.12 -1.76 -4.45
N CYS A 167 -15.22 -0.96 -3.91
CA CYS A 167 -14.82 0.33 -4.48
C CYS A 167 -13.65 0.13 -5.46
N MET A 168 -13.93 -0.44 -6.63
CA MET A 168 -12.90 -0.89 -7.59
C MET A 168 -11.95 0.22 -8.08
N SER A 169 -12.38 1.49 -8.09
CA SER A 169 -11.55 2.64 -8.48
C SER A 169 -10.81 3.30 -7.31
N LEU A 170 -10.91 2.76 -6.08
CA LEU A 170 -10.28 3.34 -4.91
C LEU A 170 -8.76 3.17 -4.98
N ILE A 171 -8.04 4.28 -5.18
CA ILE A 171 -6.58 4.37 -5.09
C ILE A 171 -6.19 4.86 -3.69
N GLY A 172 -6.91 5.85 -3.19
CA GLY A 172 -6.72 6.47 -1.88
C GLY A 172 -5.57 7.49 -1.86
N ASN A 173 -5.40 8.10 -0.68
CA ASN A 173 -4.35 9.07 -0.39
C ASN A 173 -3.48 8.58 0.78
N PRO A 174 -2.19 8.95 0.87
CA PRO A 174 -1.37 8.62 2.04
C PRO A 174 -1.93 9.12 3.38
N SER A 175 -2.85 10.09 3.36
CA SER A 175 -3.58 10.59 4.53
C SER A 175 -4.40 9.52 5.26
N PHE A 176 -4.71 8.38 4.65
CA PHE A 176 -5.37 7.26 5.33
C PHE A 176 -4.62 6.86 6.61
N ASP A 177 -3.29 6.92 6.59
CA ASP A 177 -2.43 6.60 7.74
C ASP A 177 -2.60 7.58 8.93
N THR A 178 -3.27 8.71 8.73
CA THR A 178 -3.49 9.75 9.76
C THR A 178 -4.82 9.59 10.50
N TRP A 179 -5.66 8.63 10.11
CA TRP A 179 -6.98 8.46 10.71
C TRP A 179 -6.87 7.94 12.15
N ASN A 180 -7.61 8.56 13.07
CA ASN A 180 -7.69 8.08 14.44
C ASN A 180 -8.74 6.97 14.55
N THR A 181 -8.31 5.72 14.51
CA THR A 181 -9.18 4.53 14.57
C THR A 181 -9.39 3.97 15.97
N SER A 182 -8.95 4.67 17.03
CA SER A 182 -8.92 4.14 18.40
C SER A 182 -10.27 3.70 18.96
N THR A 183 -11.38 4.19 18.42
CA THR A 183 -12.75 3.82 18.83
C THR A 183 -13.34 2.64 18.04
N ILE A 184 -12.68 2.22 16.95
CA ILE A 184 -13.22 1.23 16.02
C ILE A 184 -13.03 -0.20 16.57
N THR A 185 -14.10 -0.98 16.51
CA THR A 185 -14.15 -2.38 16.94
C THR A 185 -14.40 -3.37 15.79
N ASP A 186 -15.02 -2.91 14.69
CA ASP A 186 -15.40 -3.74 13.53
C ASP A 186 -14.83 -3.15 12.22
N MET A 187 -14.00 -3.94 11.52
CA MET A 187 -13.41 -3.63 10.21
C MET A 187 -13.81 -4.66 9.12
N TYR A 188 -14.86 -5.44 9.34
CA TYR A 188 -15.36 -6.46 8.42
C TYR A 188 -15.53 -5.91 7.00
N TYR A 189 -14.86 -6.53 6.01
CA TYR A 189 -14.90 -6.14 4.59
C TYR A 189 -14.55 -4.67 4.29
N MET A 190 -13.86 -3.94 5.18
CA MET A 190 -13.65 -2.49 4.99
C MET A 190 -13.04 -2.15 3.62
N PHE A 191 -12.06 -2.93 3.15
CA PHE A 191 -11.41 -2.75 1.85
C PHE A 191 -11.53 -3.96 0.91
N GLY A 192 -12.48 -4.88 1.14
CA GLY A 192 -12.65 -6.05 0.28
C GLY A 192 -12.94 -5.66 -1.18
N ASP A 193 -12.33 -6.39 -2.11
CA ASP A 193 -12.38 -6.17 -3.57
C ASP A 193 -11.87 -4.80 -4.06
N ASN A 194 -10.96 -4.17 -3.32
CA ASN A 194 -10.29 -2.93 -3.73
C ASN A 194 -8.94 -3.22 -4.41
N TYR A 195 -8.97 -3.57 -5.68
CA TYR A 195 -7.79 -4.00 -6.45
C TYR A 195 -6.67 -2.96 -6.57
N LEU A 196 -7.00 -1.66 -6.52
CA LEU A 196 -6.03 -0.55 -6.68
C LEU A 196 -5.54 0.01 -5.34
N PHE A 197 -6.17 -0.36 -4.23
CA PHE A 197 -5.87 0.23 -2.93
C PHE A 197 -4.60 -0.35 -2.32
N ASN A 198 -3.63 0.52 -2.01
CA ASN A 198 -2.37 0.13 -1.38
C ASN A 198 -1.75 1.28 -0.54
N GLN A 199 -2.59 2.08 0.11
CA GLN A 199 -2.15 3.22 0.94
C GLN A 199 -1.63 2.76 2.31
N PRO A 200 -0.70 3.50 2.94
CA PRO A 200 -0.22 3.18 4.29
C PRO A 200 -1.35 3.24 5.33
N LEU A 201 -1.36 2.26 6.23
CA LEU A 201 -2.31 2.13 7.36
C LEU A 201 -1.59 1.78 8.67
N GLY A 202 -0.26 1.86 8.68
CA GLY A 202 0.57 1.34 9.76
C GLY A 202 0.41 2.09 11.09
N ASN A 203 -0.07 3.33 11.08
CA ASN A 203 -0.26 4.14 12.28
C ASN A 203 -1.68 4.04 12.87
N TRP A 204 -2.55 3.19 12.32
CA TRP A 204 -3.88 2.95 12.90
C TRP A 204 -3.77 2.29 14.27
N ASP A 205 -4.61 2.75 15.21
CA ASP A 205 -4.82 2.08 16.49
C ASP A 205 -5.88 0.99 16.31
N THR A 206 -5.44 -0.26 16.34
CA THR A 206 -6.31 -1.45 16.22
C THR A 206 -6.57 -2.13 17.55
N SER A 207 -6.18 -1.53 18.68
CA SER A 207 -6.21 -2.17 20.01
C SER A 207 -7.63 -2.52 20.52
N ASN A 208 -8.66 -1.96 19.90
CA ASN A 208 -10.07 -2.24 20.18
C ASN A 208 -10.76 -3.11 19.13
N VAL A 209 -10.09 -3.43 18.02
CA VAL A 209 -10.66 -4.20 16.92
C VAL A 209 -10.82 -5.66 17.33
N THR A 210 -12.02 -6.20 17.09
CA THR A 210 -12.37 -7.60 17.34
C THR A 210 -12.58 -8.40 16.06
N ASP A 211 -13.07 -7.77 14.98
CA ASP A 211 -13.32 -8.43 13.68
C ASP A 211 -12.51 -7.77 12.57
N MET A 212 -11.62 -8.55 11.94
CA MET A 212 -10.84 -8.17 10.75
C MET A 212 -11.18 -9.04 9.53
N SER A 213 -12.28 -9.79 9.57
CA SER A 213 -12.62 -10.75 8.53
C SER A 213 -12.83 -10.04 7.20
N TYR A 214 -12.27 -10.60 6.13
CA TYR A 214 -12.38 -10.09 4.75
C TYR A 214 -11.87 -8.66 4.53
N MET A 215 -11.15 -8.06 5.49
CA MET A 215 -10.77 -6.64 5.43
C MET A 215 -10.00 -6.30 4.14
N PHE A 216 -9.10 -7.19 3.71
CA PHE A 216 -8.33 -7.10 2.47
C PHE A 216 -8.53 -8.36 1.60
N ASP A 217 -9.76 -8.86 1.48
CA ASP A 217 -10.11 -9.92 0.53
C ASP A 217 -10.03 -9.38 -0.91
N TYR A 218 -9.39 -10.10 -1.83
CA TYR A 218 -9.23 -9.71 -3.25
C TYR A 218 -8.67 -8.29 -3.48
N THR A 219 -7.55 -7.93 -2.83
CA THR A 219 -6.98 -6.58 -2.93
C THR A 219 -5.56 -6.53 -3.51
N GLY A 220 -5.14 -5.33 -3.93
CA GLY A 220 -3.75 -5.02 -4.28
C GLY A 220 -2.85 -4.67 -3.08
N PHE A 221 -3.35 -4.81 -1.84
CA PHE A 221 -2.72 -4.29 -0.64
C PHE A 221 -1.44 -5.04 -0.26
N ASN A 222 -0.38 -4.30 0.06
CA ASN A 222 0.90 -4.83 0.51
C ASN A 222 1.70 -3.84 1.37
N GLN A 223 1.02 -3.00 2.18
CA GLN A 223 1.70 -2.10 3.12
C GLN A 223 1.93 -2.76 4.47
N SER A 224 3.00 -2.35 5.16
CA SER A 224 3.36 -2.93 6.47
C SER A 224 2.26 -2.69 7.52
N LEU A 225 1.88 -3.76 8.22
CA LEU A 225 0.94 -3.77 9.35
C LEU A 225 1.61 -4.15 10.68
N SER A 226 2.94 -4.06 10.74
CA SER A 226 3.76 -4.56 11.85
C SER A 226 3.48 -3.88 13.21
N LYS A 227 2.88 -2.67 13.18
CA LYS A 227 2.53 -1.89 14.37
C LYS A 227 1.12 -2.18 14.91
N TRP A 228 0.30 -2.92 14.17
CA TRP A 228 -1.07 -3.19 14.58
C TRP A 228 -1.10 -4.05 15.85
N ASN A 229 -1.96 -3.67 16.78
CA ASN A 229 -2.25 -4.45 17.97
C ASN A 229 -3.45 -5.36 17.69
N THR A 230 -3.20 -6.66 17.56
CA THR A 230 -4.24 -7.66 17.27
C THR A 230 -4.73 -8.40 18.51
N ALA A 231 -4.35 -7.97 19.73
CA ALA A 231 -4.60 -8.73 20.95
C ALA A 231 -6.08 -8.96 21.27
N LYS A 232 -7.01 -8.13 20.75
CA LYS A 232 -8.46 -8.31 20.92
C LYS A 232 -9.15 -8.95 19.72
N VAL A 233 -8.43 -9.18 18.62
CA VAL A 233 -9.01 -9.76 17.41
C VAL A 233 -9.41 -11.20 17.66
N THR A 234 -10.66 -11.53 17.33
CA THR A 234 -11.23 -12.88 17.48
C THR A 234 -11.39 -13.59 16.14
N THR A 235 -11.45 -12.87 15.01
CA THR A 235 -11.55 -13.48 13.68
C THR A 235 -10.73 -12.72 12.64
N MET A 236 -10.01 -13.49 11.81
CA MET A 236 -9.20 -13.04 10.68
C MET A 236 -9.56 -13.83 9.40
N ARG A 237 -10.75 -14.41 9.36
CA ARG A 237 -11.26 -15.20 8.23
C ARG A 237 -11.16 -14.40 6.92
N HIS A 238 -10.53 -14.98 5.90
CA HIS A 238 -10.27 -14.36 4.59
C HIS A 238 -9.59 -12.98 4.63
N MET A 239 -8.89 -12.60 5.72
CA MET A 239 -8.38 -11.23 5.87
C MET A 239 -7.50 -10.77 4.70
N PHE A 240 -6.70 -11.66 4.10
CA PHE A 240 -5.87 -11.39 2.92
C PHE A 240 -6.14 -12.38 1.77
N HIS A 241 -7.29 -13.04 1.77
CA HIS A 241 -7.62 -14.04 0.76
C HIS A 241 -7.54 -13.43 -0.66
N ASP A 242 -6.89 -14.15 -1.59
CA ASP A 242 -6.60 -13.72 -2.97
C ASP A 242 -5.98 -12.31 -3.11
N SER A 243 -5.35 -11.79 -2.05
CA SER A 243 -4.49 -10.60 -2.12
C SER A 243 -3.11 -10.98 -2.63
N GLY A 244 -3.02 -11.20 -3.95
CA GLY A 244 -1.88 -11.82 -4.62
C GLY A 244 -0.51 -11.17 -4.38
N ASN A 245 -0.45 -9.90 -3.99
CA ASN A 245 0.81 -9.21 -3.70
C ASN A 245 1.21 -9.21 -2.21
N PHE A 246 0.31 -9.62 -1.30
CA PHE A 246 0.52 -9.44 0.13
C PHE A 246 1.63 -10.36 0.66
N ASN A 247 2.68 -9.75 1.23
CA ASN A 247 3.83 -10.47 1.80
C ASN A 247 4.54 -9.66 2.90
N GLN A 248 3.77 -9.13 3.86
CA GLN A 248 4.32 -8.32 4.95
C GLN A 248 4.60 -9.15 6.19
N ASP A 249 5.61 -8.75 6.97
CA ASP A 249 5.96 -9.40 8.24
C ASP A 249 4.86 -9.20 9.30
N LEU A 250 4.30 -10.32 9.77
CA LEU A 250 3.24 -10.39 10.78
C LEU A 250 3.69 -11.16 12.05
N GLN A 251 5.00 -11.40 12.23
CA GLN A 251 5.50 -12.24 13.32
C GLN A 251 5.15 -11.72 14.72
N ASN A 252 4.92 -10.41 14.86
CA ASN A 252 4.64 -9.73 16.13
C ASN A 252 3.14 -9.64 16.46
N TRP A 253 2.26 -10.13 15.58
CA TRP A 253 0.83 -10.15 15.85
C TRP A 253 0.52 -11.09 17.02
N ASN A 254 -0.33 -10.62 17.92
CA ASN A 254 -0.89 -11.45 18.98
C ASN A 254 -2.16 -12.13 18.47
N THR A 255 -2.09 -13.45 18.27
CA THR A 255 -3.21 -14.26 17.77
C THR A 255 -3.89 -15.08 18.87
N SER A 256 -3.58 -14.85 20.15
CA SER A 256 -4.00 -15.73 21.25
C SER A 256 -5.51 -15.86 21.39
N ASN A 257 -6.27 -14.85 20.92
CA ASN A 257 -7.73 -14.79 20.98
C ASN A 257 -8.43 -15.11 19.64
N VAL A 258 -7.67 -15.34 18.56
CA VAL A 258 -8.24 -15.59 17.24
C VAL A 258 -8.76 -17.01 17.16
N THR A 259 -10.05 -17.16 16.81
CA THR A 259 -10.74 -18.45 16.69
C THR A 259 -10.85 -18.91 15.24
N ASP A 260 -10.91 -17.99 14.27
CA ASP A 260 -11.06 -18.30 12.84
C ASP A 260 -9.99 -17.61 11.99
N MET A 261 -9.18 -18.41 11.29
CA MET A 261 -8.18 -17.99 10.31
C MET A 261 -8.42 -18.66 8.94
N SER A 262 -9.64 -19.12 8.67
CA SER A 262 -9.98 -19.83 7.42
C SER A 262 -9.61 -18.97 6.22
N GLU A 263 -8.87 -19.58 5.28
CA GLU A 263 -8.47 -18.99 3.99
C GLU A 263 -7.70 -17.67 4.10
N MET A 264 -7.16 -17.32 5.27
CA MET A 264 -6.53 -16.02 5.54
C MET A 264 -5.42 -15.64 4.54
N PHE A 265 -4.60 -16.60 4.10
CA PHE A 265 -3.50 -16.41 3.15
C PHE A 265 -3.67 -17.18 1.85
N SER A 266 -4.88 -17.71 1.60
CA SER A 266 -5.11 -18.46 0.37
C SER A 266 -4.95 -17.54 -0.85
N GLY A 267 -4.22 -18.00 -1.87
CA GLY A 267 -3.94 -17.23 -3.10
C GLY A 267 -2.99 -16.03 -2.96
N THR A 268 -2.23 -15.93 -1.85
CA THR A 268 -1.33 -14.79 -1.60
C THR A 268 0.14 -15.07 -1.95
N ALA A 269 0.92 -14.00 -2.15
CA ALA A 269 2.40 -14.07 -2.17
C ALA A 269 3.03 -14.24 -0.78
N PHE A 270 2.24 -14.59 0.25
CA PHE A 270 2.70 -14.59 1.63
C PHE A 270 3.81 -15.63 1.87
N ASN A 271 4.99 -15.13 2.22
CA ASN A 271 6.18 -15.93 2.47
C ASN A 271 6.90 -15.44 3.72
N GLN A 272 6.23 -15.52 4.87
CA GLN A 272 6.77 -15.13 6.17
C GLN A 272 6.67 -16.28 7.17
N ASN A 273 7.55 -16.27 8.18
CA ASN A 273 7.51 -17.23 9.28
C ASN A 273 6.50 -16.78 10.35
N ILE A 274 5.48 -17.60 10.60
CA ILE A 274 4.47 -17.36 11.64
C ILE A 274 4.45 -18.45 12.72
N GLY A 275 5.55 -19.19 12.87
CA GLY A 275 5.68 -20.22 13.91
C GLY A 275 5.65 -19.68 15.35
N ARG A 276 5.75 -18.36 15.55
CA ARG A 276 5.63 -17.70 16.86
C ARG A 276 4.21 -17.34 17.26
N TRP A 277 3.23 -17.49 16.37
CA TRP A 277 1.84 -17.19 16.67
C TRP A 277 1.29 -18.10 17.77
N ASN A 278 0.54 -17.51 18.70
CA ASN A 278 -0.15 -18.25 19.74
C ASN A 278 -1.52 -18.69 19.22
N LEU A 279 -1.72 -20.00 19.08
CA LEU A 279 -2.95 -20.58 18.52
C LEU A 279 -3.96 -21.04 19.58
N SER A 280 -3.80 -20.63 20.85
CA SER A 280 -4.56 -21.16 21.99
C SER A 280 -6.08 -21.18 21.83
N SER A 281 -6.64 -20.19 21.12
CA SER A 281 -8.08 -20.07 20.89
C SER A 281 -8.53 -20.53 19.51
N LEU A 282 -7.61 -20.97 18.64
CA LEU A 282 -7.92 -21.33 17.26
C LEU A 282 -8.87 -22.52 17.23
N THR A 283 -9.96 -22.38 16.47
CA THR A 283 -10.93 -23.45 16.23
C THR A 283 -10.99 -23.86 14.75
N THR A 284 -10.77 -22.90 13.83
CA THR A 284 -10.86 -23.15 12.38
C THR A 284 -9.74 -22.44 11.63
N ALA A 285 -9.07 -23.15 10.73
CA ALA A 285 -8.05 -22.60 9.84
C ALA A 285 -8.08 -23.29 8.46
N THR A 286 -9.27 -23.70 8.02
CA THR A 286 -9.49 -24.43 6.77
C THR A 286 -8.92 -23.63 5.60
N GLY A 287 -8.06 -24.25 4.79
CA GLY A 287 -7.50 -23.62 3.59
C GLY A 287 -6.60 -22.42 3.85
N MET A 288 -6.14 -22.19 5.09
CA MET A 288 -5.37 -20.99 5.47
C MET A 288 -4.20 -20.71 4.53
N PHE A 289 -3.55 -21.74 3.98
CA PHE A 289 -2.39 -21.64 3.10
C PHE A 289 -2.61 -22.09 1.66
N LEU A 290 -3.85 -22.41 1.27
CA LEU A 290 -4.14 -22.94 -0.06
C LEU A 290 -3.64 -21.98 -1.15
N ASN A 291 -2.77 -22.44 -2.04
CA ASN A 291 -2.15 -21.62 -3.09
C ASN A 291 -1.36 -20.39 -2.57
N SER A 292 -0.93 -20.40 -1.31
CA SER A 292 0.01 -19.38 -0.81
C SER A 292 1.43 -19.62 -1.33
N ALA A 293 2.22 -18.55 -1.43
CA ALA A 293 3.62 -18.62 -1.88
C ALA A 293 4.63 -18.92 -0.74
N MET A 294 4.18 -19.52 0.36
CA MET A 294 5.05 -19.78 1.50
C MET A 294 6.20 -20.71 1.09
N SER A 295 7.43 -20.25 1.26
CA SER A 295 8.61 -21.03 0.92
C SER A 295 8.78 -22.23 1.86
N CYS A 296 9.49 -23.24 1.38
CA CYS A 296 9.85 -24.42 2.16
C CYS A 296 10.51 -24.07 3.52
N VAL A 297 11.39 -23.06 3.54
CA VAL A 297 12.04 -22.60 4.78
C VAL A 297 11.06 -22.00 5.78
N ASN A 298 10.10 -21.18 5.31
CA ASN A 298 9.15 -20.52 6.20
C ASN A 298 8.04 -21.48 6.64
N TYR A 299 7.64 -22.43 5.79
CA TYR A 299 6.71 -23.49 6.17
C TYR A 299 7.33 -24.43 7.20
N ASP A 300 8.60 -24.84 7.02
CA ASP A 300 9.34 -25.64 8.00
C ASP A 300 9.37 -24.97 9.39
N LYS A 301 9.70 -23.67 9.44
CA LYS A 301 9.72 -22.88 10.69
C LYS A 301 8.33 -22.72 11.31
N THR A 302 7.31 -22.58 10.48
CA THR A 302 5.91 -22.43 10.93
C THR A 302 5.43 -23.71 11.61
N LEU A 303 5.59 -24.86 10.94
CA LEU A 303 5.25 -26.18 11.50
C LEU A 303 5.99 -26.43 12.81
N PHE A 304 7.30 -26.19 12.82
CA PHE A 304 8.13 -26.39 14.02
C PHE A 304 7.64 -25.52 15.19
N GLY A 305 7.45 -24.22 14.97
CA GLY A 305 7.02 -23.31 16.03
C GLY A 305 5.66 -23.71 16.63
N TRP A 306 4.70 -24.08 15.77
CA TRP A 306 3.38 -24.54 16.22
C TRP A 306 3.45 -25.85 17.01
N SER A 307 4.34 -26.79 16.66
CA SER A 307 4.46 -28.03 17.44
C SER A 307 5.12 -27.83 18.81
N GLN A 308 5.95 -26.79 18.98
CA GLN A 308 6.65 -26.54 20.25
C GLN A 308 5.75 -25.88 21.31
N SER A 309 4.68 -25.19 20.91
CA SER A 309 3.82 -24.51 21.87
C SER A 309 2.90 -25.49 22.60
N SER A 310 2.93 -25.47 23.94
CA SER A 310 2.04 -26.26 24.77
C SER A 310 0.57 -25.86 24.63
N SER A 311 0.30 -24.61 24.22
CA SER A 311 -1.05 -24.09 24.00
C SER A 311 -1.63 -24.43 22.62
N THR A 312 -0.85 -25.06 21.73
CA THR A 312 -1.34 -25.44 20.40
C THR A 312 -2.52 -26.40 20.52
N PRO A 313 -3.70 -26.04 19.96
CA PRO A 313 -4.93 -26.79 20.13
C PRO A 313 -4.87 -28.13 19.38
N SER A 314 -5.78 -29.03 19.75
CA SER A 314 -6.00 -30.29 19.04
C SER A 314 -7.10 -30.15 17.99
N ASN A 315 -7.16 -31.08 17.03
CA ASN A 315 -8.23 -31.23 16.05
C ASN A 315 -8.41 -30.05 15.08
N ILE A 316 -7.34 -29.32 14.77
CA ILE A 316 -7.39 -28.23 13.78
C ILE A 316 -7.39 -28.82 12.37
N ASN A 317 -8.29 -28.32 11.54
CA ASN A 317 -8.37 -28.67 10.13
C ASN A 317 -7.77 -27.55 9.27
N LEU A 318 -6.60 -27.79 8.68
CA LEU A 318 -6.02 -26.92 7.65
C LEU A 318 -6.51 -27.25 6.24
N SER A 319 -7.20 -28.38 6.09
CA SER A 319 -7.55 -29.01 4.81
C SER A 319 -6.35 -29.10 3.88
N SER A 320 -6.33 -28.36 2.78
CA SER A 320 -5.24 -28.34 1.80
C SER A 320 -4.26 -27.20 2.08
N ALA A 321 -3.02 -27.57 2.37
CA ALA A 321 -1.84 -26.71 2.37
C ALA A 321 -1.07 -26.81 1.04
N SER A 322 -1.71 -27.24 -0.06
CA SER A 322 -1.09 -27.22 -1.39
C SER A 322 -0.77 -25.78 -1.83
N PRO A 323 0.34 -25.51 -2.54
CA PRO A 323 1.37 -26.46 -2.99
C PRO A 323 2.60 -26.50 -2.05
N LEU A 324 2.41 -26.26 -0.75
CA LEU A 324 3.52 -26.08 0.17
C LEU A 324 4.41 -27.32 0.28
N ILE A 325 5.69 -27.08 0.50
CA ILE A 325 6.71 -28.13 0.58
C ILE A 325 7.45 -27.98 1.90
N TYR A 326 7.74 -29.10 2.58
CA TYR A 326 8.55 -29.13 3.80
C TYR A 326 9.75 -30.08 3.61
N SER A 327 10.82 -29.86 4.37
CA SER A 327 12.04 -30.68 4.24
C SER A 327 12.81 -30.94 5.52
N HIS A 328 12.89 -29.96 6.43
CA HIS A 328 13.75 -30.07 7.58
C HIS A 328 13.30 -31.20 8.51
N ALA A 329 14.23 -31.98 9.08
CA ALA A 329 13.90 -33.12 9.94
C ALA A 329 13.01 -32.70 11.13
N ASP A 330 13.27 -31.54 11.72
CA ASP A 330 12.43 -30.98 12.78
C ASP A 330 11.02 -30.64 12.31
N ALA A 331 10.86 -30.16 11.07
CA ALA A 331 9.55 -29.87 10.49
C ALA A 331 8.77 -31.16 10.19
N VAL A 332 9.45 -32.21 9.74
CA VAL A 332 8.86 -33.55 9.57
C VAL A 332 8.33 -34.07 10.91
N THR A 333 9.16 -33.99 11.97
CA THR A 333 8.76 -34.39 13.33
C THR A 333 7.59 -33.55 13.84
N ALA A 334 7.64 -32.23 13.64
CA ALA A 334 6.61 -31.29 14.04
C ALA A 334 5.27 -31.58 13.35
N ARG A 335 5.28 -31.75 12.02
CA ARG A 335 4.10 -32.10 11.23
C ARG A 335 3.49 -33.43 11.68
N ASN A 336 4.33 -34.45 11.90
CA ASN A 336 3.87 -35.75 12.40
C ASN A 336 3.27 -35.65 13.80
N TYR A 337 3.81 -34.81 14.68
CA TYR A 337 3.24 -34.56 16.01
C TYR A 337 1.87 -33.86 15.91
N LEU A 338 1.75 -32.82 15.08
CA LEU A 338 0.49 -32.10 14.86
C LEU A 338 -0.61 -33.06 14.35
N ILE A 339 -0.29 -33.93 13.40
CA ILE A 339 -1.26 -34.91 12.86
C ILE A 339 -1.55 -36.02 13.87
N ASN A 340 -0.52 -36.75 14.31
CA ASN A 340 -0.70 -38.02 15.03
C ASN A 340 -1.01 -37.82 16.52
N SER A 341 -0.48 -36.76 17.14
CA SER A 341 -0.65 -36.50 18.58
C SER A 341 -1.68 -35.43 18.88
N LYS A 342 -1.83 -34.43 18.00
CA LYS A 342 -2.82 -33.36 18.15
C LYS A 342 -4.06 -33.56 17.28
N GLY A 343 -4.11 -34.55 16.40
CA GLY A 343 -5.30 -34.84 15.57
C GLY A 343 -5.54 -33.80 14.46
N TRP A 344 -4.51 -33.08 14.03
CA TRP A 344 -4.65 -32.09 12.96
C TRP A 344 -4.88 -32.78 11.61
N ILE A 345 -5.64 -32.11 10.74
CA ILE A 345 -5.83 -32.51 9.34
C ILE A 345 -4.99 -31.58 8.47
N ILE A 346 -3.90 -32.11 7.91
CA ILE A 346 -3.00 -31.41 6.97
C ILE A 346 -2.83 -32.28 5.72
N SER A 347 -3.25 -31.76 4.57
CA SER A 347 -3.16 -32.44 3.27
C SER A 347 -2.62 -31.50 2.19
N GLY A 348 -2.22 -32.03 1.03
CA GLY A 348 -1.79 -31.24 -0.12
C GLY A 348 -0.36 -30.68 -0.04
N ASP A 349 0.24 -30.62 1.14
CA ASP A 349 1.67 -30.37 1.29
C ASP A 349 2.50 -31.63 1.01
N ALA A 350 3.76 -31.45 0.61
CA ALA A 350 4.65 -32.55 0.22
C ALA A 350 6.03 -32.45 0.87
N TYR A 351 6.61 -33.58 1.23
CA TYR A 351 8.01 -33.64 1.62
C TYR A 351 8.90 -33.59 0.37
N ASN A 352 9.92 -32.73 0.38
CA ASN A 352 10.99 -32.74 -0.59
C ASN A 352 12.31 -32.33 0.06
N GLY A 353 13.19 -33.29 0.33
CA GLY A 353 14.50 -33.05 0.97
C GLY A 353 15.45 -32.13 0.20
N LEU A 354 15.11 -31.72 -1.02
CA LEU A 354 15.89 -30.80 -1.84
C LEU A 354 15.32 -29.36 -1.87
N CYS A 355 14.16 -29.09 -1.25
CA CYS A 355 13.52 -27.76 -1.37
C CYS A 355 14.26 -26.62 -0.66
N ASN A 356 15.21 -26.94 0.21
CA ASN A 356 16.09 -25.96 0.85
C ASN A 356 17.49 -25.90 0.19
N GLN A 357 17.73 -26.66 -0.89
CA GLN A 357 18.97 -26.52 -1.65
C GLN A 357 18.88 -25.26 -2.50
N THR A 358 19.57 -24.21 -2.08
CA THR A 358 19.85 -23.08 -2.96
C THR A 358 20.81 -23.59 -4.03
N LEU A 359 20.34 -23.77 -5.26
CA LEU A 359 21.23 -23.88 -6.41
C LEU A 359 22.06 -22.59 -6.41
N SER A 360 23.38 -22.70 -6.22
CA SER A 360 24.27 -21.55 -6.34
C SER A 360 24.15 -21.04 -7.78
N THR A 361 23.40 -19.96 -7.99
CA THR A 361 23.63 -19.12 -9.14
C THR A 361 24.91 -18.35 -8.81
N SER A 362 26.02 -18.70 -9.47
CA SER A 362 27.13 -17.75 -9.51
C SER A 362 26.65 -16.57 -10.33
N GLU A 363 25.95 -15.63 -9.70
CA GLU A 363 25.78 -14.31 -10.28
C GLU A 363 27.19 -13.74 -10.41
N LYS A 364 27.68 -13.71 -11.66
CA LYS A 364 28.93 -13.04 -11.97
C LYS A 364 28.67 -11.56 -11.74
N GLU A 365 28.99 -11.08 -10.55
CA GLU A 365 28.85 -9.66 -10.22
C GLU A 365 29.49 -8.83 -11.34
N ILE A 366 28.70 -7.93 -11.92
CA ILE A 366 29.22 -6.91 -12.82
C ILE A 366 30.14 -6.04 -11.95
N SER A 367 31.44 -6.23 -12.10
CA SER A 367 32.43 -5.42 -11.38
C SER A 367 32.22 -3.94 -11.70
N ASN A 368 31.61 -3.20 -10.78
CA ASN A 368 31.43 -1.75 -10.82
C ASN A 368 32.73 -0.98 -10.50
N LYS A 369 33.89 -1.66 -10.47
CA LYS A 369 35.19 -1.01 -10.25
C LYS A 369 35.54 -0.08 -11.43
N PRO A 370 36.03 1.14 -11.16
CA PRO A 370 36.66 2.00 -12.14
C PRO A 370 37.72 1.26 -12.95
N ALA A 371 37.65 1.35 -14.27
CA ALA A 371 38.59 0.70 -15.17
C ALA A 371 38.79 1.52 -16.44
N ILE A 372 39.82 1.16 -17.20
CA ILE A 372 40.15 1.73 -18.50
C ILE A 372 40.29 0.60 -19.52
N TYR A 373 39.88 0.86 -20.76
CA TYR A 373 40.00 -0.11 -21.85
C TYR A 373 40.18 0.58 -23.21
N PRO A 374 40.87 -0.01 -24.19
CA PRO A 374 41.72 -1.19 -24.03
C PRO A 374 42.94 -0.87 -23.14
N ASN A 375 43.52 -1.89 -22.53
CA ASN A 375 44.83 -1.81 -21.85
C ASN A 375 45.52 -3.17 -22.03
N PRO A 376 46.57 -3.29 -22.86
CA PRO A 376 47.32 -2.22 -23.53
C PRO A 376 46.52 -1.40 -24.55
N ALA A 377 46.86 -0.13 -24.72
CA ALA A 377 46.17 0.84 -25.57
C ALA A 377 47.07 1.36 -26.69
N LYS A 378 46.51 1.60 -27.88
CA LYS A 378 47.24 2.13 -29.04
C LYS A 378 47.01 3.63 -29.22
N ASP A 379 45.78 4.05 -29.53
CA ASP A 379 45.50 5.44 -29.89
C ASP A 379 44.52 6.12 -28.93
N VAL A 380 43.65 5.34 -28.28
CA VAL A 380 42.57 5.83 -27.43
C VAL A 380 42.38 4.92 -26.22
N ILE A 381 42.04 5.52 -25.09
CA ILE A 381 41.55 4.86 -23.87
C ILE A 381 40.12 5.31 -23.60
N TYR A 382 39.25 4.38 -23.25
CA TYR A 382 37.89 4.60 -22.79
C TYR A 382 37.79 4.39 -21.28
N LEU A 383 36.96 5.19 -20.62
CA LEU A 383 36.69 5.08 -19.19
C LEU A 383 35.51 4.13 -18.96
N LYS A 384 35.61 3.28 -17.93
CA LYS A 384 34.53 2.38 -17.50
C LYS A 384 34.26 2.58 -16.01
N ASN A 385 32.99 2.70 -15.64
CA ASN A 385 32.54 2.85 -14.26
C ASN A 385 33.19 4.04 -13.51
N ILE A 386 33.48 5.14 -14.20
CA ILE A 386 33.94 6.40 -13.60
C ILE A 386 32.85 7.45 -13.80
N GLN A 387 32.23 7.88 -12.69
CA GLN A 387 31.12 8.83 -12.72
C GLN A 387 31.65 10.27 -12.79
N HIS A 388 31.09 11.06 -13.69
CA HIS A 388 31.37 12.51 -13.86
C HIS A 388 32.88 12.86 -13.92
N PRO A 389 33.64 12.27 -14.87
CA PRO A 389 35.04 12.63 -15.06
C PRO A 389 35.15 14.08 -15.55
N VAL A 390 36.06 14.86 -14.96
CA VAL A 390 36.24 16.29 -15.23
C VAL A 390 37.50 16.55 -16.06
N SER A 391 38.61 15.93 -15.68
CA SER A 391 39.90 16.11 -16.36
C SER A 391 40.80 14.89 -16.15
N PHE A 392 41.85 14.79 -16.95
CA PHE A 392 42.86 13.75 -16.80
C PHE A 392 44.28 14.31 -16.75
N ILE A 393 45.17 13.53 -16.13
CA ILE A 393 46.61 13.73 -16.13
C ILE A 393 47.27 12.40 -16.46
N ILE A 394 48.19 12.37 -17.43
CA ILE A 394 49.03 11.22 -17.72
C ILE A 394 50.45 11.53 -17.27
N THR A 395 51.02 10.61 -16.48
CA THR A 395 52.41 10.67 -16.03
C THR A 395 53.20 9.47 -16.54
N ASP A 396 54.46 9.70 -16.91
CA ASP A 396 55.40 8.61 -17.19
C ASP A 396 55.89 7.97 -15.88
N MET A 397 56.62 6.84 -15.97
CA MET A 397 57.14 6.12 -14.80
C MET A 397 58.14 6.92 -13.94
N SER A 398 58.65 8.05 -14.42
CA SER A 398 59.48 8.97 -13.62
C SER A 398 58.65 9.97 -12.82
N GLY A 399 57.32 9.96 -12.98
CA GLY A 399 56.39 10.88 -12.34
C GLY A 399 56.21 12.20 -13.11
N ARG A 400 56.79 12.34 -14.30
CA ARG A 400 56.65 13.55 -15.11
C ARG A 400 55.32 13.55 -15.86
N THR A 401 54.57 14.65 -15.77
CA THR A 401 53.35 14.84 -16.57
C THR A 401 53.68 14.94 -18.05
N VAL A 402 53.10 14.05 -18.86
CA VAL A 402 53.29 13.99 -20.32
C VAL A 402 52.06 14.43 -21.10
N ALA A 403 50.87 14.39 -20.49
CA ALA A 403 49.64 14.94 -21.05
C ALA A 403 48.67 15.33 -19.94
N LYS A 404 47.86 16.37 -20.17
CA LYS A 404 46.72 16.74 -19.30
C LYS A 404 45.69 17.50 -20.12
N ASP A 405 44.42 17.24 -19.88
CA ASP A 405 43.32 17.99 -20.51
C ASP A 405 42.00 17.82 -19.74
N ASN A 406 41.00 18.62 -20.10
CA ASN A 406 39.62 18.43 -19.66
C ASN A 406 38.97 17.27 -20.41
N LEU A 407 38.06 16.55 -19.74
CA LEU A 407 37.32 15.43 -20.32
C LEU A 407 35.96 15.92 -20.82
N GLU A 408 35.83 16.11 -22.13
CA GLU A 408 34.54 16.40 -22.75
C GLU A 408 33.75 15.12 -23.11
N HIS A 409 34.44 13.97 -23.19
CA HIS A 409 33.87 12.67 -23.55
C HIS A 409 34.58 11.56 -22.76
N GLU A 410 33.98 10.37 -22.64
CA GLU A 410 34.56 9.21 -21.95
C GLU A 410 35.76 8.55 -22.69
N LYS A 411 36.47 9.31 -23.53
CA LYS A 411 37.63 8.85 -24.32
C LYS A 411 38.82 9.80 -24.18
N ILE A 412 40.02 9.24 -24.13
CA ILE A 412 41.28 9.96 -24.01
C ILE A 412 42.18 9.54 -25.17
N ALA A 413 42.60 10.51 -25.98
CA ALA A 413 43.53 10.28 -27.08
C ALA A 413 44.98 10.19 -26.53
N ILE A 414 45.67 9.11 -26.86
CA ILE A 414 47.04 8.82 -26.42
C ILE A 414 48.00 8.58 -27.60
N GLY A 415 47.56 8.79 -28.85
CA GLY A 415 48.34 8.48 -30.05
C GLY A 415 49.68 9.22 -30.16
N LEU A 416 49.85 10.34 -29.46
CA LEU A 416 51.10 11.11 -29.43
C LEU A 416 52.08 10.66 -28.32
N LEU A 417 51.67 9.74 -27.45
CA LEU A 417 52.57 9.17 -26.45
C LEU A 417 53.51 8.17 -27.11
N THR A 418 54.75 8.11 -26.61
CA THR A 418 55.70 7.06 -27.00
C THR A 418 55.30 5.72 -26.38
N PRO A 419 55.66 4.58 -26.99
CA PRO A 419 55.41 3.27 -26.38
C PRO A 419 56.05 3.16 -24.99
N GLY A 420 55.28 2.69 -23.99
CA GLY A 420 55.74 2.67 -22.61
C GLY A 420 54.63 2.49 -21.58
N ASN A 421 55.03 2.48 -20.30
CA ASN A 421 54.12 2.39 -19.16
C ASN A 421 53.79 3.79 -18.62
N TYR A 422 52.52 4.02 -18.32
CA TYR A 422 52.02 5.31 -17.85
C TYR A 422 51.02 5.12 -16.71
N ILE A 423 50.85 6.17 -15.90
CA ILE A 423 49.77 6.28 -14.93
C ILE A 423 48.79 7.34 -15.43
N LEU A 424 47.55 6.94 -15.63
CA LEU A 424 46.43 7.82 -15.96
C LEU A 424 45.67 8.16 -14.68
N GLN A 425 45.63 9.43 -14.32
CA GLN A 425 44.83 9.94 -13.22
C GLN A 425 43.58 10.64 -13.79
N ILE A 426 42.41 10.17 -13.39
CA ILE A 426 41.12 10.79 -13.74
C ILE A 426 40.59 11.52 -12.52
N LEU A 427 40.39 12.82 -12.67
CA LEU A 427 39.84 13.67 -11.62
C LEU A 427 38.33 13.74 -11.82
N THR A 428 37.57 13.33 -10.81
CA THR A 428 36.13 13.55 -10.71
C THR A 428 35.85 14.64 -9.67
N LYS A 429 34.59 15.00 -9.47
CA LYS A 429 34.18 15.95 -8.43
C LYS A 429 34.58 15.48 -7.01
N ASP A 430 34.54 14.17 -6.80
CA ASP A 430 34.58 13.58 -5.45
C ASP A 430 35.87 12.78 -5.18
N THR A 431 36.62 12.37 -6.21
CA THR A 431 37.82 11.54 -6.06
C THR A 431 38.79 11.60 -7.25
N ILE A 432 39.97 11.01 -7.09
CA ILE A 432 40.97 10.81 -8.14
C ILE A 432 41.17 9.30 -8.35
N HIS A 433 40.88 8.82 -9.56
CA HIS A 433 41.16 7.43 -9.94
C HIS A 433 42.52 7.33 -10.61
N SER A 434 43.44 6.55 -10.04
CA SER A 434 44.76 6.30 -10.63
C SER A 434 44.79 4.91 -11.27
N LEU A 435 44.98 4.86 -12.59
CA LEU A 435 44.89 3.65 -13.41
C LEU A 435 46.15 3.50 -14.27
N PRO A 436 46.95 2.45 -14.07
CA PRO A 436 48.13 2.20 -14.91
C PRO A 436 47.71 1.67 -16.29
N PHE A 437 48.41 2.10 -17.34
CA PHE A 437 48.22 1.56 -18.68
C PHE A 437 49.52 1.42 -19.47
N ILE A 438 49.47 0.56 -20.48
CA ILE A 438 50.57 0.31 -21.41
C ILE A 438 50.21 0.94 -22.76
N LYS A 439 51.01 1.91 -23.22
CA LYS A 439 50.96 2.42 -24.60
C LYS A 439 51.76 1.46 -25.50
N GLN A 440 51.09 0.91 -26.51
CA GLN A 440 51.73 0.10 -27.56
C GLN A 440 52.49 0.94 -28.58
#